data_AF-A0A2P6P7F1-F1
#
_entry.id   AF-A0A2P6P7F1-F1
#
_cell.length_a   1.000
_cell.length_b   1.000
_cell.length_c   1.000
_cell.angle_alpha   90.00
_cell.angle_beta   90.00
_cell.angle_gamma   90.00
#
_symmetry.space_group_name_H-M   'P 1'
#
loop_
_entity.id
_entity.type
_entity.pdbx_description
1 polymer ?
#
loop_
_entity_poly.entity_id
_entity_poly.type
_entity_poly.pdbx_seq_one_letter_code
_entity_poly.pdbx_strand_id
1 'polypeptide(L)' 'MPGGGSRLWDVDGNEYIDYVGSWGPAIIGHGDDEGLAALAETMKKGTSFGAPCLQENVMAEMMISAVPSIEMVRFVN' A
#
# COMPACT_ATOMS: atom_id res chain seq x y z
N MET A 1 -18.86 4.01 8.40
CA MET A 1 -17.69 4.85 8.76
C MET A 1 -16.47 4.04 8.39
N PRO A 2 -15.71 4.36 7.32
CA PRO A 2 -14.66 3.46 6.90
C PRO A 2 -13.54 3.52 7.94
N GLY A 3 -13.08 2.33 8.31
CA GLY A 3 -12.11 2.11 9.37
C GLY A 3 -10.85 2.96 9.27
N GLY A 4 -10.23 3.23 10.42
CA GLY A 4 -8.97 3.96 10.54
C GLY A 4 -8.05 3.24 11.52
N GLY A 5 -6.79 3.08 11.15
CA GLY A 5 -5.83 2.27 11.92
C GLY A 5 -6.32 0.83 12.06
N SER A 6 -6.46 0.35 13.29
CA SER A 6 -6.85 -1.04 13.57
C SER A 6 -8.36 -1.24 13.78
N ARG A 7 -9.22 -0.26 13.44
CA ARG A 7 -10.67 -0.32 13.73
C ARG A 7 -11.50 -0.43 12.47
N LEU A 8 -12.60 -1.19 12.55
CA LEU A 8 -13.57 -1.44 11.48
C LEU A 8 -14.98 -1.15 11.98
N TRP A 9 -15.89 -0.79 11.07
CA TRP A 9 -17.32 -0.68 11.36
C TRP A 9 -18.12 -1.51 10.36
N ASP A 10 -19.12 -2.26 10.86
CA ASP A 10 -20.10 -2.91 9.99
C ASP A 10 -21.21 -1.93 9.55
N VAL A 11 -22.19 -2.46 8.80
CA VAL A 11 -23.31 -1.69 8.27
C VAL A 11 -24.33 -1.26 9.32
N ASP A 12 -24.34 -1.93 10.49
CA ASP A 12 -25.24 -1.66 11.61
C ASP A 12 -24.61 -0.70 12.63
N GLY A 13 -23.34 -0.34 12.45
CA GLY A 13 -22.58 0.59 13.28
C GLY A 13 -21.80 -0.07 14.42
N ASN A 14 -21.69 -1.41 14.43
CA ASN A 14 -20.84 -2.10 15.41
C ASN A 14 -19.37 -1.89 15.07
N GLU A 15 -18.57 -1.65 16.11
CA GLU A 15 -17.13 -1.44 15.99
C GLU A 15 -16.34 -2.71 16.33
N TYR A 16 -15.29 -2.97 15.57
CA TYR A 16 -14.40 -4.12 15.75
C TYR A 16 -12.93 -3.69 15.73
N ILE A 17 -12.10 -4.44 16.47
CA ILE A 17 -10.63 -4.38 16.31
C ILE A 17 -10.24 -5.40 15.23
N ASP A 18 -9.56 -4.95 14.19
CA ASP A 18 -9.07 -5.79 13.10
C ASP A 18 -7.78 -6.50 13.48
N TYR A 19 -7.88 -7.81 13.73
CA TYR A 19 -6.73 -8.69 13.86
C TYR A 19 -6.38 -9.43 12.56
N VAL A 20 -7.21 -9.33 11.52
CA VAL A 20 -6.98 -9.98 10.22
C VAL A 20 -6.02 -9.15 9.37
N GLY A 21 -6.13 -7.82 9.39
CA GLY A 21 -5.16 -6.91 8.75
C GLY A 21 -5.01 -7.16 7.24
N SER A 22 -6.11 -7.46 6.56
CA SER A 22 -6.11 -7.88 5.14
C SER A 22 -5.25 -9.11 4.86
N TRP A 23 -5.10 -10.02 5.83
CA TRP A 23 -4.18 -11.17 5.76
C TRP A 23 -2.70 -10.76 5.65
N GLY A 24 -2.32 -9.56 6.08
CA GLY A 24 -0.93 -9.09 6.16
C GLY A 24 -0.62 -7.71 5.55
N PRO A 25 -1.13 -7.34 4.37
CA PRO A 25 -0.78 -6.09 3.69
C PRO A 25 -1.16 -4.82 4.45
N ALA A 26 -2.18 -4.86 5.31
CA ALA A 26 -2.58 -3.71 6.12
C ALA A 26 -1.73 -3.61 7.40
N ILE A 27 -0.41 -3.76 7.30
CA ILE A 27 0.52 -3.79 8.43
C ILE A 27 0.57 -2.47 9.20
N ILE A 28 0.30 -1.35 8.52
CA ILE A 28 0.19 -0.01 9.12
C ILE A 28 -1.26 0.39 9.46
N GLY A 29 -2.20 -0.54 9.34
CA GLY A 29 -3.63 -0.29 9.54
C GLY A 29 -4.33 0.30 8.31
N HIS A 30 -5.63 0.52 8.46
CA HIS A 30 -6.53 1.05 7.42
C HIS A 30 -6.43 2.56 7.33
N GLY A 31 -6.40 3.09 6.11
CA GLY A 31 -6.52 4.52 5.87
C GLY A 31 -5.40 5.36 6.48
N ASP A 32 -4.15 4.87 6.44
CA ASP A 32 -2.98 5.63 6.89
C ASP A 32 -2.87 6.99 6.16
N ASP A 33 -2.81 8.08 6.93
CA ASP A 33 -2.88 9.45 6.40
C ASP A 33 -1.71 9.77 5.46
N GLU A 34 -0.50 9.30 5.78
CA GLU A 34 0.70 9.51 4.96
C GLU A 34 0.59 8.75 3.63
N GLY A 35 0.20 7.47 3.69
CA GLY A 35 -0.05 6.63 2.51
C GLY A 35 -1.15 7.19 1.61
N LEU A 36 -2.26 7.64 2.18
CA LEU A 36 -3.37 8.25 1.43
C LEU A 36 -2.96 9.56 0.74
N ALA A 37 -2.19 10.42 1.42
CA ALA A 37 -1.67 11.65 0.84
C ALA A 37 -0.71 11.36 -0.33
N ALA A 38 0.22 10.42 -0.16
CA ALA A 38 1.15 10.02 -1.21
C ALA A 38 0.42 9.41 -2.43
N LEU A 39 -0.60 8.58 -2.20
CA LEU A 39 -1.43 8.02 -3.26
C LEU A 39 -2.20 9.11 -4.01
N ALA A 40 -2.82 10.05 -3.29
CA ALA A 40 -3.56 11.15 -3.89
C ALA A 40 -2.69 12.02 -4.81
N GLU A 41 -1.47 12.37 -4.38
CA GLU A 41 -0.53 13.12 -5.23
C GLU A 41 -0.02 12.31 -6.42
N THR A 42 0.15 11.00 -6.26
CA THR A 42 0.58 10.12 -7.37
C THR A 42 -0.51 9.99 -8.42
N MET A 43 -1.77 9.82 -8.01
CA MET A 43 -2.91 9.70 -8.94
C MET A 43 -3.04 10.91 -9.88
N LYS A 44 -2.71 12.12 -9.42
CA LYS A 44 -2.71 13.33 -10.27
C LYS A 44 -1.74 13.26 -11.45
N LYS A 45 -0.72 12.40 -11.37
CA LYS A 45 0.31 12.25 -12.41
C LYS A 45 -0.08 11.22 -13.47
N GLY A 46 -1.11 10.39 -13.22
CA GLY A 46 -1.50 9.24 -14.02
C GLY A 46 -0.91 7.92 -13.47
N THR A 47 -1.57 6.80 -13.78
CA THR A 47 -1.29 5.50 -13.12
C THR A 47 -0.91 4.38 -14.09
N SER A 48 -1.05 4.57 -15.40
CA SER A 48 -0.73 3.55 -16.41
C SER A 48 -0.28 4.22 -17.70
N PHE A 49 1.00 4.07 -18.03
CA PHE A 49 1.61 4.70 -19.20
C PHE A 49 2.05 3.72 -20.29
N GLY A 50 2.04 2.41 -20.00
CA GLY A 50 2.56 1.39 -20.92
C GLY A 50 4.04 1.57 -21.26
N ALA A 51 4.78 2.33 -20.45
CA ALA A 51 6.18 2.68 -20.64
C ALA A 51 6.92 2.71 -19.29
N PRO A 52 8.24 2.44 -19.29
CA PRO A 52 9.05 2.49 -18.08
C PRO A 52 8.99 3.84 -17.36
N CYS A 53 9.04 3.81 -16.03
CA CYS A 53 8.94 4.99 -15.17
C CYS A 53 10.09 5.01 -14.15
N LEU A 54 10.46 6.17 -13.62
CA LEU A 54 11.52 6.23 -12.60
C LEU A 54 11.10 5.51 -11.30
N GLN A 55 9.80 5.54 -10.99
CA GLN A 55 9.23 5.00 -9.75
C GLN A 55 9.41 3.47 -9.63
N GLU A 56 9.34 2.72 -10.73
CA GLU A 56 9.60 1.26 -10.70
C GLU A 56 11.06 0.95 -10.36
N ASN A 57 12.02 1.75 -10.83
CA ASN A 57 13.44 1.59 -10.47
C ASN A 57 13.66 1.86 -8.98
N VAL A 58 13.09 2.95 -8.46
CA VAL A 58 13.18 3.29 -7.03
C VAL A 58 12.59 2.17 -6.17
N MET A 59 11.41 1.64 -6.54
CA MET A 59 10.77 0.54 -5.82
C MET A 59 11.61 -0.75 -5.90
N ALA A 60 12.21 -1.06 -7.04
CA ALA A 60 13.06 -2.24 -7.21
C ALA A 60 14.32 -2.16 -6.34
N GLU A 61 14.98 -1.00 -6.28
CA GLU A 61 16.15 -0.75 -5.42
C GLU A 61 15.79 -0.92 -3.93
N MET A 62 14.61 -0.44 -3.50
CA MET A 62 14.12 -0.63 -2.13
C MET A 62 13.93 -2.11 -1.79
N MET A 63 13.38 -2.91 -2.72
CA MET A 63 13.17 -4.35 -2.49
C MET A 63 14.49 -5.12 -2.39
N ILE A 64 15.45 -4.84 -3.29
CA ILE A 64 16.78 -5.46 -3.28
C ILE A 64 17.51 -5.12 -1.97
N SER A 65 17.41 -3.87 -1.52
CA SER A 65 18.00 -3.42 -0.25
C SER A 65 17.36 -4.11 0.97
N ALA A 66 16.03 -4.26 0.97
CA ALA A 66 15.29 -4.88 2.08
C ALA A 66 15.50 -6.40 2.16
N VAL A 67 15.73 -7.08 1.03
CA VAL A 67 15.94 -8.53 0.96
C VAL A 67 17.24 -8.81 0.18
N PRO A 68 18.41 -8.85 0.85
CA PRO A 68 19.73 -8.86 0.20
C PRO A 68 20.02 -10.06 -0.71
N SER A 69 19.21 -11.11 -0.68
CA SER A 69 19.33 -12.25 -1.58
C SER A 69 18.67 -12.03 -2.95
N ILE A 70 17.95 -10.91 -3.14
CA ILE A 70 17.33 -10.55 -4.41
C ILE A 70 18.33 -9.75 -5.25
N GLU A 71 18.63 -10.22 -6.46
CA GLU A 71 19.49 -9.48 -7.42
C GLU A 71 18.69 -8.76 -8.51
N MET A 72 17.47 -9.23 -8.82
CA MET A 72 16.60 -8.67 -9.85
C MET A 72 15.13 -8.89 -9.47
N VAL A 73 14.30 -7.89 -9.76
CA VAL A 73 12.85 -7.90 -9.46
C VAL A 73 12.06 -7.73 -10.75
N ARG A 74 10.93 -8.43 -10.84
CA ARG A 74 9.87 -8.18 -11.83
C ARG A 74 8.55 -8.03 -11.08
N PHE A 75 7.91 -6.87 -11.23
CA PHE A 75 6.60 -6.62 -10.64
C PHE A 75 5.49 -7.37 -11.39
N VAL A 76 4.49 -7.81 -10.63
CA VAL A 76 3.25 -8.45 -11.09
C VAL A 76 2.06 -7.80 -10.35
N ASN A 77 0.84 -8.14 -10.77
CA ASN A 77 -0.39 -7.70 -10.11
C ASN A 77 -0.81 -8.64 -8.98
#